data_AF-A0A9R0QY49-F1
#
_entry.id   AF-A0A9R0QY49-F1
#
_cell.length_a   1.000
_cell.length_b   1.000
_cell.length_c   1.000
_cell.angle_alpha   90.00
_cell.angle_beta   90.00
_cell.angle_gamma   90.00
#
_symmetry.space_group_name_H-M   'P 1'
#
loop_
_entity.id
_entity.type
_entity.pdbx_description
1 polymer ?
#
loop_
_entity_poly.entity_id
_entity_poly.type
_entity_poly.pdbx_seq_one_letter_code
_entity_poly.pdbx_strand_id
1 'polypeptide(L)'
;MKKFKSKSTMFNITCWSKAQPCYMNREIKFLLSTLGIRDEIFLLMQQDAMHELAEMLTTRQAALSIMGKIDSAKTKTTSKMLLQGYEPSLEPYMLMILKVHQDNRLTDIRTRCKIHVRKGHVLIGCLDETSELKYGQVYIRITKNSKEQKDNGWPYFSEDNGEI
;
A
#
# COMPACT_ATOMS: atom_id res chain seq x y z
N MET A 1 -23.95 13.17 12.38
CA MET A 1 -23.66 13.94 13.62
C MET A 1 -23.98 15.41 13.41
N LYS A 2 -24.79 16.05 14.27
CA LYS A 2 -25.09 17.49 14.19
C LYS A 2 -24.10 18.27 15.06
N LYS A 3 -23.17 19.02 14.45
CA LYS A 3 -22.18 19.82 15.18
C LYS A 3 -22.70 21.21 15.59
N PHE A 4 -23.52 21.85 14.75
CA PHE A 4 -24.18 23.14 15.03
C PHE A 4 -25.51 23.24 14.25
N LYS A 5 -26.35 24.23 14.58
CA LYS A 5 -27.63 24.47 13.89
C LYS A 5 -27.36 25.15 12.54
N SER A 6 -27.75 24.51 11.44
CA SER A 6 -27.61 25.00 10.07
C SER A 6 -28.87 24.73 9.26
N LYS A 7 -29.10 25.51 8.21
CA LYS A 7 -30.18 25.31 7.22
C LYS A 7 -29.72 24.50 5.99
N SER A 8 -28.42 24.18 5.88
CA SER A 8 -27.90 23.45 4.74
C SER A 8 -28.39 22.00 4.75
N THR A 9 -28.94 21.55 3.62
CA THR A 9 -29.38 20.17 3.35
C THR A 9 -28.48 19.46 2.35
N MET A 10 -27.40 20.12 1.89
CA MET A 10 -26.50 19.58 0.88
C MET A 10 -25.69 18.42 1.45
N PHE A 11 -25.76 17.27 0.78
CA PHE A 11 -24.92 16.12 1.07
C PHE A 11 -23.59 16.26 0.32
N ASN A 12 -22.48 16.27 1.06
CA ASN A 12 -21.13 16.38 0.51
C ASN A 12 -20.30 15.17 0.88
N ILE A 13 -19.72 14.50 -0.12
CA ILE A 13 -18.83 13.36 0.06
C ILE A 13 -17.38 13.88 0.05
N THR A 14 -16.64 13.66 1.13
CA THR A 14 -15.23 14.07 1.25
C THR A 14 -14.27 12.92 0.95
N CYS A 15 -14.67 11.68 1.21
CA CYS A 15 -13.91 10.47 0.95
C CYS A 15 -14.85 9.26 0.78
N TRP A 16 -14.32 8.17 0.22
CA TRP A 16 -15.01 6.90 0.06
C TRP A 16 -14.05 5.74 0.32
N SER A 17 -14.61 4.56 0.59
CA SER A 17 -13.82 3.34 0.80
C SER A 17 -13.05 2.98 -0.47
N LYS A 18 -11.73 2.81 -0.34
CA LYS A 18 -10.85 2.39 -1.43
C LYS A 18 -9.70 1.56 -0.88
N ALA A 19 -9.13 0.69 -1.69
CA ALA A 19 -7.95 -0.07 -1.31
C ALA A 19 -6.76 0.88 -1.08
N GLN A 20 -6.34 1.04 0.17
CA GLN A 20 -5.18 1.85 0.52
C GLN A 20 -4.06 0.95 1.08
N PRO A 21 -2.85 0.99 0.48
CA PRO A 21 -1.72 0.22 0.98
C PRO A 21 -1.29 0.72 2.37
N CYS A 22 -0.93 -0.21 3.25
CA CYS A 22 -0.34 0.14 4.53
C CYS A 22 1.18 0.36 4.40
N TYR A 23 1.66 1.35 5.15
CA TYR A 23 3.07 1.58 5.36
C TYR A 23 3.33 1.65 6.86
N MET A 24 4.39 0.99 7.29
CA MET A 24 4.96 1.22 8.60
C MET A 24 5.56 2.62 8.62
N ASN A 25 5.42 3.33 9.74
CA ASN A 25 6.13 4.57 10.02
C ASN A 25 7.00 4.37 11.27
N ARG A 26 7.74 5.42 11.64
CA ARG A 26 8.65 5.39 12.78
C ARG A 26 7.91 5.10 14.09
N GLU A 27 6.74 5.69 14.28
CA GLU A 27 5.93 5.56 15.49
C GLU A 27 5.41 4.12 15.68
N ILE A 28 4.85 3.52 14.63
CA ILE A 28 4.36 2.14 14.64
C ILE A 28 5.51 1.17 14.88
N LYS A 29 6.68 1.38 14.26
CA LYS A 29 7.88 0.56 14.52
C LYS A 29 8.22 0.56 16.01
N PHE A 30 8.29 1.73 16.63
CA PHE A 30 8.61 1.83 18.07
C PHE A 30 7.57 1.13 18.93
N LEU A 31 6.27 1.37 18.68
CA LEU A 31 5.20 0.70 19.41
C LEU A 31 5.31 -0.83 19.32
N LEU A 32 5.50 -1.37 18.12
CA LEU A 32 5.63 -2.81 17.93
C LEU A 32 6.87 -3.40 18.60
N SER A 33 7.99 -2.68 18.60
CA SER A 33 9.19 -3.06 19.33
C SER A 33 8.91 -3.13 20.85
N THR A 34 8.19 -2.15 21.42
CA THR A 34 7.79 -2.19 22.84
C THR A 34 6.81 -3.31 23.18
N LEU A 35 6.06 -3.81 22.20
CA LEU A 35 5.17 -4.96 22.34
C LEU A 35 5.90 -6.32 22.14
N GLY A 36 7.22 -6.31 21.96
CA GLY A 36 8.06 -7.51 21.90
C GLY A 36 8.39 -8.01 20.49
N ILE A 37 8.06 -7.25 19.44
CA ILE A 37 8.51 -7.60 18.08
C ILE A 37 10.00 -7.30 17.96
N ARG A 38 10.79 -8.32 17.58
CA ARG A 38 12.24 -8.20 17.40
C ARG A 38 12.60 -7.21 16.30
N ASP A 39 13.58 -6.36 16.58
CA ASP A 39 14.02 -5.31 15.66
C ASP A 39 14.57 -5.85 14.31
N GLU A 40 15.11 -7.07 14.32
CA GLU A 40 15.57 -7.80 13.12
C GLU A 40 14.48 -7.89 12.04
N ILE A 41 13.21 -8.04 12.44
CA ILE A 41 12.09 -8.13 11.50
C ILE A 41 11.97 -6.81 10.72
N PHE A 42 12.10 -5.67 11.39
CA PHE A 42 12.03 -4.37 10.72
C PHE A 42 13.22 -4.12 9.80
N LEU A 43 14.42 -4.60 10.17
CA LEU A 43 15.60 -4.52 9.33
C LEU A 43 15.45 -5.36 8.06
N LEU A 44 14.93 -6.59 8.17
CA LEU A 44 14.62 -7.45 7.03
C LEU A 44 13.60 -6.78 6.11
N MET A 45 12.51 -6.23 6.66
CA MET A 45 11.51 -5.51 5.86
C MET A 45 12.11 -4.29 5.14
N GLN A 46 13.05 -3.58 5.77
CA GLN A 46 13.75 -2.47 5.14
C GLN A 46 14.68 -2.93 4.01
N GLN A 47 15.43 -4.01 4.23
CA GLN A 47 16.34 -4.59 3.24
C GLN A 47 15.57 -5.10 2.01
N ASP A 48 14.45 -5.79 2.22
CA ASP A 48 13.56 -6.25 1.14
C ASP A 48 13.03 -5.07 0.33
N ALA A 49 12.62 -3.98 0.99
CA ALA A 49 12.15 -2.79 0.30
C ALA A 49 13.26 -2.12 -0.52
N MET A 50 14.48 -2.07 -0.01
CA MET A 50 15.64 -1.54 -0.75
C MET A 50 16.01 -2.42 -1.94
N HIS A 51 15.88 -3.74 -1.81
CA HIS A 51 16.12 -4.69 -2.90
C HIS A 51 15.09 -4.51 -4.02
N GLU A 52 13.79 -4.41 -3.70
CA GLU A 52 12.74 -4.16 -4.69
C GLU A 52 12.98 -2.84 -5.45
N LEU A 53 13.48 -1.82 -4.76
CA LEU A 53 13.87 -0.54 -5.37
C LEU A 53 15.15 -0.62 -6.21
N ALA A 54 16.04 -1.58 -5.98
CA ALA A 54 17.21 -1.79 -6.82
C ALA A 54 16.84 -2.57 -8.09
N GLU A 55 16.06 -3.63 -7.95
CA GLU A 55 15.58 -4.47 -9.07
C GLU A 55 14.76 -3.68 -10.10
N MET A 56 14.07 -2.63 -9.69
CA MET A 56 13.29 -1.80 -10.62
C MET A 56 14.14 -1.10 -11.69
N LEU A 57 15.44 -0.91 -11.44
CA LEU A 57 16.36 -0.28 -12.40
C LEU A 57 16.89 -1.27 -13.43
N THR A 58 16.81 -2.57 -13.15
CA THR A 58 17.40 -3.62 -13.97
C THR A 58 16.35 -4.46 -14.69
N THR A 59 15.19 -4.66 -14.06
CA THR A 59 14.20 -5.65 -14.51
C THR A 59 12.91 -4.97 -14.91
N ARG A 60 12.50 -5.18 -16.17
CA ARG A 60 11.26 -4.64 -16.73
C ARG A 60 10.01 -4.99 -15.92
N GLN A 61 9.90 -6.23 -15.43
CA GLN A 61 8.77 -6.68 -14.60
C GLN A 61 8.70 -5.95 -13.25
N ALA A 62 9.86 -5.70 -12.62
CA ALA A 62 9.94 -4.94 -11.38
C ALA A 62 9.57 -3.47 -11.61
N ALA A 63 10.09 -2.86 -12.69
CA ALA A 63 9.72 -1.51 -13.10
C ALA A 63 8.21 -1.36 -13.35
N LEU A 64 7.58 -2.29 -14.08
CA LEU A 64 6.14 -2.30 -14.35
C LEU A 64 5.31 -2.41 -13.07
N SER A 65 5.71 -3.28 -12.14
CA SER A 65 5.06 -3.48 -10.84
C SER A 65 4.98 -2.20 -10.03
N ILE A 66 6.03 -1.38 -10.07
CA ILE A 66 6.12 -0.15 -9.28
C ILE A 66 5.42 1.00 -10.01
N MET A 67 5.64 1.15 -11.32
CA MET A 67 5.05 2.24 -12.09
C MET A 67 3.52 2.14 -12.18
N GLY A 68 2.96 0.92 -12.22
CA GLY A 68 1.51 0.71 -12.18
C GLY A 68 0.83 1.16 -10.87
N LYS A 69 1.59 1.39 -9.80
CA LYS A 69 1.07 1.84 -8.49
C LYS A 69 1.07 3.36 -8.33
N ILE A 70 1.69 4.10 -9.25
CA ILE A 70 1.85 5.55 -9.16
C ILE A 70 0.90 6.20 -10.15
N ASP A 71 -0.05 7.00 -9.66
CA ASP A 71 -0.93 7.77 -10.53
C ASP A 71 -0.27 9.13 -10.83
N SER A 72 0.59 9.18 -11.85
CA SER A 72 1.08 10.44 -12.39
C SER A 72 1.17 10.39 -13.91
N ALA A 73 1.01 11.54 -14.58
CA ALA A 73 1.07 11.60 -16.04
C ALA A 73 2.41 11.07 -16.60
N LYS A 74 3.53 11.36 -15.91
CA LYS A 74 4.87 10.90 -16.29
C LYS A 74 5.03 9.38 -16.16
N THR A 75 4.49 8.79 -15.10
CA THR A 75 4.57 7.34 -14.85
C THR A 75 3.68 6.53 -15.80
N LYS A 76 2.58 7.11 -16.31
CA LYS A 76 1.76 6.50 -17.36
C LYS A 76 2.54 6.33 -18.67
N THR A 77 3.33 7.32 -19.08
CA THR A 77 4.18 7.22 -20.28
C THR A 77 5.26 6.16 -20.10
N THR A 78 5.98 6.15 -18.99
CA THR A 78 7.02 5.14 -18.72
C THR A 78 6.43 3.72 -18.65
N SER A 79 5.23 3.56 -18.07
CA SER A 79 4.53 2.28 -18.04
C SER A 79 4.20 1.77 -19.46
N LYS A 80 3.76 2.66 -20.36
CA LYS A 80 3.49 2.30 -21.76
C LYS A 80 4.78 1.88 -22.48
N MET A 81 5.89 2.57 -22.25
CA MET A 81 7.19 2.20 -22.83
C MET A 81 7.63 0.81 -22.33
N LEU A 82 7.53 0.54 -21.03
CA LEU A 82 7.83 -0.78 -20.48
C LEU A 82 6.94 -1.90 -21.05
N LEU A 83 5.67 -1.61 -21.33
CA LEU A 83 4.74 -2.55 -21.97
C LEU A 83 5.08 -2.81 -23.44
N GLN A 84 5.68 -1.84 -24.14
CA GLN A 84 6.16 -1.97 -25.52
C GLN A 84 7.51 -2.71 -25.63
N GLY A 85 8.11 -3.10 -24.50
CA GLY A 85 9.34 -3.90 -24.48
C GLY A 85 10.62 -3.09 -24.33
N TYR A 86 10.53 -1.80 -23.99
CA TYR A 86 11.71 -1.01 -23.64
C TYR A 86 12.33 -1.50 -22.32
N GLU A 87 13.65 -1.64 -22.31
CA GLU A 87 14.40 -2.07 -21.12
C GLU A 87 14.80 -0.87 -20.24
N PRO A 88 14.57 -0.93 -18.91
CA PRO A 88 14.86 0.14 -17.96
C PRO A 88 16.26 0.77 -18.05
N SER A 89 17.27 -0.06 -18.32
CA SER A 89 18.69 0.33 -18.31
C SER A 89 19.16 0.93 -19.64
N LEU A 90 18.41 0.76 -20.72
CA LEU A 90 18.82 1.17 -22.07
C LEU A 90 18.27 2.54 -22.48
N GLU A 91 17.11 2.92 -21.95
CA GLU A 91 16.43 4.16 -22.32
C GLU A 91 16.69 5.26 -21.28
N PRO A 92 17.43 6.34 -21.61
CA PRO A 92 17.87 7.33 -20.63
C PRO A 92 16.73 8.08 -19.91
N TYR A 93 15.63 8.38 -20.59
CA TYR A 93 14.50 9.11 -20.01
C TYR A 93 13.78 8.26 -18.94
N MET A 94 13.53 7.00 -19.23
CA MET A 94 12.96 6.02 -18.32
C MET A 94 13.89 5.76 -17.14
N LEU A 95 15.18 5.57 -17.38
CA LEU A 95 16.17 5.39 -16.31
C LEU A 95 16.16 6.60 -15.36
N MET A 96 16.08 7.83 -15.91
CA MET A 96 16.00 9.04 -15.10
C MET A 96 14.74 9.06 -14.23
N ILE A 97 13.57 8.72 -14.78
CA ILE A 97 12.31 8.66 -14.00
C ILE A 97 12.39 7.60 -12.91
N LEU A 98 12.93 6.41 -13.22
CA LEU A 98 13.07 5.32 -12.25
C LEU A 98 14.04 5.69 -11.12
N LYS A 99 15.18 6.32 -11.43
CA LYS A 99 16.14 6.81 -10.42
C LYS A 99 15.53 7.87 -9.51
N VAL A 100 14.81 8.84 -10.07
CA VAL A 100 14.11 9.85 -9.26
C VAL A 100 13.07 9.18 -8.34
N HIS A 101 12.38 8.15 -8.82
CA HIS A 101 11.46 7.40 -7.97
C HIS A 101 12.20 6.66 -6.83
N GLN A 102 13.30 5.98 -7.16
CA GLN A 102 14.15 5.28 -6.20
C GLN A 102 14.66 6.24 -5.12
N ASP A 103 15.23 7.38 -5.49
CA ASP A 103 15.78 8.36 -4.55
C ASP A 103 14.71 8.91 -3.59
N ASN A 104 13.52 9.21 -4.11
CA ASN A 104 12.39 9.64 -3.29
C ASN A 104 11.99 8.56 -2.28
N ARG A 105 11.93 7.30 -2.72
CA ARG A 105 11.57 6.17 -1.85
C ARG A 105 12.64 5.85 -0.81
N LEU A 106 13.91 5.86 -1.19
CA LEU A 106 15.03 5.71 -0.26
C LEU A 106 15.04 6.85 0.78
N THR A 107 14.72 8.07 0.38
CA THR A 107 14.58 9.20 1.30
C THR A 107 13.42 8.99 2.28
N ASP A 108 12.26 8.56 1.80
CA ASP A 108 11.10 8.22 2.63
C ASP A 108 11.43 7.08 3.63
N ILE A 109 12.15 6.04 3.20
CA ILE A 109 12.60 4.95 4.08
C ILE A 109 13.59 5.46 5.12
N ARG A 110 14.61 6.21 4.70
CA ARG A 110 15.66 6.74 5.59
C ARG A 110 15.13 7.71 6.63
N THR A 111 14.24 8.62 6.24
CA THR A 111 13.81 9.73 7.10
C THR A 111 12.55 9.41 7.90
N ARG A 112 11.65 8.59 7.36
CA ARG A 112 10.31 8.33 7.94
C ARG A 112 10.06 6.87 8.29
N CYS A 113 11.03 5.99 8.03
CA CYS A 113 10.86 4.53 8.13
C CYS A 113 9.64 4.03 7.34
N LYS A 114 9.32 4.68 6.21
CA LYS A 114 8.11 4.43 5.43
C LYS A 114 8.23 3.15 4.59
N ILE A 115 8.08 2.01 5.24
CA ILE A 115 8.25 0.67 4.65
C ILE A 115 6.88 0.09 4.32
N HIS A 116 6.69 -0.46 3.13
CA HIS A 116 5.40 -1.04 2.72
C HIS A 116 5.14 -2.36 3.45
N VAL A 117 3.94 -2.52 4.00
CA VAL A 117 3.50 -3.76 4.64
C VAL A 117 2.66 -4.55 3.64
N ARG A 118 3.20 -5.63 3.07
CA ARG A 118 2.58 -6.38 1.97
C ARG A 118 1.17 -6.91 2.28
N LYS A 119 0.93 -7.39 3.50
CA LYS A 119 -0.37 -7.90 3.96
C LYS A 119 -1.18 -6.85 4.74
N GLY A 120 -0.77 -5.59 4.70
CA GLY A 120 -1.39 -4.51 5.46
C GLY A 120 -2.21 -3.59 4.57
N HIS A 121 -3.41 -3.24 5.03
CA HIS A 121 -4.26 -2.22 4.40
C HIS A 121 -4.69 -1.17 5.42
N VAL A 122 -4.88 0.06 4.95
CA VAL A 122 -5.56 1.11 5.71
C VAL A 122 -7.03 1.08 5.31
N LEU A 123 -7.90 0.94 6.29
CA LEU A 123 -9.35 0.76 6.10
C LEU A 123 -10.14 1.84 6.85
N ILE A 124 -11.36 2.09 6.39
CA ILE A 124 -12.32 2.94 7.11
C ILE A 124 -13.06 2.05 8.09
N GLY A 125 -12.99 2.38 9.39
CA GLY A 125 -13.75 1.70 10.42
C GLY A 125 -15.22 2.14 10.43
N CYS A 126 -16.13 1.18 10.49
CA CYS A 126 -17.56 1.39 10.67
C CYS A 126 -18.02 0.69 11.95
N LEU A 127 -19.05 1.23 12.60
CA LEU A 127 -19.71 0.56 13.72
C LEU A 127 -20.54 -0.60 13.18
N ASP A 128 -20.57 -1.71 13.92
CA ASP A 128 -21.53 -2.78 13.70
C ASP A 128 -22.90 -2.36 14.27
N GLU A 129 -23.83 -2.01 13.37
CA GLU A 129 -25.20 -1.65 13.73
C GLU A 129 -26.11 -2.89 13.85
N THR A 130 -25.71 -4.06 13.32
CA THR A 130 -26.49 -5.31 13.39
C THR A 130 -26.25 -6.08 14.68
N SER A 131 -25.18 -5.74 15.42
CA SER A 131 -24.77 -6.40 16.67
C SER A 131 -24.45 -7.89 16.50
N GLU A 132 -23.95 -8.27 15.32
CA GLU A 132 -23.54 -9.64 15.01
C GLU A 132 -22.14 -9.95 15.53
N LEU A 133 -21.27 -8.94 15.65
CA LEU A 133 -19.89 -9.10 16.11
C LEU A 133 -19.80 -9.12 17.64
N LYS A 134 -19.13 -10.14 18.18
CA LYS A 134 -18.82 -10.22 19.62
C LYS A 134 -17.63 -9.34 19.97
N TYR A 135 -17.46 -9.07 21.26
CA TYR A 135 -16.28 -8.35 21.78
C TYR A 135 -14.98 -8.99 21.28
N GLY A 136 -14.10 -8.16 20.70
CA GLY A 136 -12.83 -8.60 20.12
C GLY A 136 -12.89 -9.10 18.68
N GLN A 137 -14.08 -9.15 18.06
CA GLN A 137 -14.25 -9.53 16.65
C GLN A 137 -14.34 -8.30 15.75
N VAL A 138 -13.88 -8.46 14.51
CA VAL A 138 -13.97 -7.45 13.45
C VAL A 138 -14.33 -8.14 12.13
N TYR A 139 -15.19 -7.50 11.35
CA TYR A 139 -15.45 -7.90 9.96
C TYR A 139 -14.62 -7.04 9.01
N ILE A 140 -13.91 -7.68 8.07
CA ILE A 140 -13.05 -6.98 7.12
C ILE A 140 -13.36 -7.49 5.72
N ARG A 141 -13.84 -6.57 4.87
CA ARG A 141 -13.99 -6.80 3.44
C ARG A 141 -12.97 -5.96 2.67
N ILE A 142 -12.11 -6.64 1.91
CA ILE A 142 -11.10 -6.00 1.07
C ILE A 142 -11.27 -6.40 -0.38
N THR A 143 -11.08 -5.43 -1.28
CA THR A 143 -10.93 -5.72 -2.71
C THR A 143 -9.46 -6.03 -2.97
N LYS A 144 -9.14 -7.31 -3.22
CA LYS A 144 -7.78 -7.77 -3.50
C LYS A 144 -7.29 -7.30 -4.87
N ASN A 145 -6.04 -6.86 -4.94
CA ASN A 145 -5.35 -6.59 -6.20
C ASN A 145 -4.93 -7.89 -6.90
N SER A 146 -4.63 -7.85 -8.20
CA SER A 146 -4.26 -9.04 -8.99
C SER A 146 -3.04 -9.82 -8.47
N LYS A 147 -2.18 -9.20 -7.66
CA LYS A 147 -1.07 -9.88 -6.97
C LYS A 147 -1.50 -10.56 -5.67
N GLU A 148 -2.38 -9.93 -4.91
CA GLU A 148 -2.92 -10.46 -3.66
C GLU A 148 -3.90 -11.61 -3.91
N GLN A 149 -4.60 -11.61 -5.05
CA GLN A 149 -5.45 -12.72 -5.49
C GLN A 149 -4.66 -14.01 -5.76
N LYS A 150 -3.35 -13.92 -6.04
CA LYS A 150 -2.49 -15.09 -6.25
C LYS A 150 -1.91 -15.64 -4.94
N ASP A 151 -2.00 -14.87 -3.86
CA ASP A 151 -1.52 -15.24 -2.52
C ASP A 151 -2.72 -15.68 -1.66
N ASN A 152 -3.10 -16.96 -1.78
CA ASN A 152 -4.29 -17.52 -1.13
C ASN A 152 -4.14 -17.73 0.40
N GLY A 153 -2.96 -17.47 0.97
CA GLY A 153 -2.65 -17.78 2.37
C GLY A 153 -2.74 -16.56 3.30
N TRP A 154 -3.95 -16.19 3.71
CA TRP A 154 -4.17 -15.19 4.76
C TRP A 154 -4.70 -15.90 6.01
N PRO A 155 -3.81 -16.45 6.87
CA PRO A 155 -4.19 -17.36 7.96
C PRO A 155 -5.05 -16.71 9.05
N TYR A 156 -5.24 -15.39 8.99
CA TYR A 156 -5.98 -14.61 9.98
C TYR A 156 -7.41 -14.26 9.53
N PHE A 157 -7.81 -14.67 8.31
CA PHE A 157 -9.11 -14.34 7.75
C PHE A 157 -9.90 -15.63 7.52
N SER A 158 -11.10 -15.68 8.09
CA SER A 158 -12.12 -16.65 7.72
C SER A 158 -12.72 -16.22 6.38
N GLU A 159 -12.82 -17.13 5.40
CA GLU A 159 -13.54 -16.84 4.17
C GLU A 159 -15.03 -16.68 4.48
N ASP A 160 -15.60 -15.58 3.99
CA ASP A 160 -17.03 -15.31 4.03
C ASP A 160 -17.59 -15.59 2.63
N ASN A 161 -18.61 -16.44 2.55
CA ASN A 161 -19.20 -16.90 1.29
C ASN A 161 -20.04 -15.80 0.60
N GLY A 162 -20.11 -14.60 1.18
CA GLY A 162 -20.71 -13.42 0.55
C GLY A 162 -22.23 -13.48 0.48
N GLU A 163 -22.88 -14.32 1.29
CA GLU A 163 -24.32 -14.29 1.49
C GLU A 163 -24.66 -13.14 2.45
N ILE A 164 -25.15 -12.04 1.88
CA ILE A 164 -25.93 -11.01 2.59
C ILE A 164 -27.35 -11.09 2.05
#